data_AF-V5GGH5-F1
#
_entry.id   AF-V5GGH5-F1
#
_cell.length_a   1.000
_cell.length_b   1.000
_cell.length_c   1.000
_cell.angle_alpha   90.00
_cell.angle_beta   90.00
_cell.angle_gamma   90.00
#
_symmetry.space_group_name_H-M   'P 1'
#
loop_
_entity.id
_entity.type
_entity.pdbx_description
1 polymer ?
#
loop_
_entity_poly.entity_id
_entity_poly.type
_entity_poly.pdbx_seq_one_letter_code
_entity_poly.pdbx_strand_id
1 'polypeptide(L)' 'MSDQANAAWPVADEALTQTILDLVQQGSHYRQIKKGANEATKTLNRGVSEIVILA' A
#
# COMPACT_ATOMS: atom_id res chain seq x y z
N MET A 1 -5.66 -19.62 -20.39
CA MET A 1 -5.81 -19.08 -19.03
C MET A 1 -6.17 -17.62 -19.21
N SER A 2 -7.34 -17.21 -18.73
CA SER A 2 -7.97 -15.94 -19.07
C SER A 2 -7.05 -14.74 -18.82
N ASP A 3 -6.67 -14.05 -19.90
CA ASP A 3 -6.05 -12.71 -19.93
C ASP A 3 -7.03 -11.63 -19.44
N GLN A 4 -7.67 -11.86 -18.29
CA GLN A 4 -8.28 -10.79 -17.53
C GLN A 4 -7.20 -10.26 -16.60
N ALA A 5 -6.79 -9.01 -16.80
CA ALA A 5 -6.02 -8.29 -15.81
C ALA A 5 -6.75 -8.42 -14.47
N ASN A 6 -6.18 -9.20 -13.55
CA ASN A 6 -6.71 -9.37 -12.22
C ASN A 6 -6.88 -7.96 -11.62
N ALA A 7 -8.01 -7.69 -10.95
CA ALA A 7 -8.26 -6.41 -10.32
C ALA A 7 -7.17 -6.02 -9.30
N ALA A 8 -6.40 -7.00 -8.83
CA ALA A 8 -5.24 -6.83 -7.95
C ALA A 8 -3.93 -6.46 -8.68
N TRP A 9 -3.95 -6.06 -9.95
CA TRP A 9 -2.75 -5.58 -10.64
C TRP A 9 -2.43 -4.11 -10.27
N PRO A 10 -1.18 -3.75 -9.97
CA PRO A 10 0.04 -4.59 -9.93
C PRO A 10 0.20 -5.39 -8.62
N VAL A 11 0.74 -6.61 -8.72
CA VAL A 11 1.08 -7.47 -7.58
C VAL A 11 2.59 -7.45 -7.35
N ALA A 12 3.02 -7.19 -6.11
CA ALA A 12 4.43 -7.24 -5.72
C ALA A 12 4.94 -8.69 -5.70
N ASP A 13 6.19 -8.91 -6.13
CA ASP A 13 6.87 -10.18 -5.92
C ASP A 13 7.28 -10.37 -4.44
N GLU A 14 7.86 -11.51 -4.11
CA GLU A 14 8.22 -11.85 -2.72
C GLU A 14 9.25 -10.86 -2.13
N ALA A 15 10.28 -10.50 -2.90
CA ALA A 15 11.34 -9.61 -2.44
C ALA A 15 10.82 -8.18 -2.19
N LEU A 16 9.99 -7.67 -3.10
CA LEU A 16 9.36 -6.36 -2.95
C LEU A 16 8.34 -6.38 -1.81
N THR A 17 7.59 -7.47 -1.64
CA THR A 17 6.64 -7.62 -0.53
C THR A 17 7.33 -7.48 0.83
N GLN A 18 8.47 -8.17 1.04
CA GLN A 18 9.23 -8.03 2.28
C GLN A 18 9.70 -6.58 2.50
N THR A 19 10.21 -5.95 1.45
CA THR A 19 10.63 -4.54 1.51
C THR A 19 9.48 -3.60 1.87
N ILE A 20 8.29 -3.83 1.32
CA ILE A 20 7.07 -3.06 1.65
C ILE A 20 6.67 -3.28 3.11
N LEU A 21 6.73 -4.51 3.62
CA LEU A 21 6.39 -4.82 5.00
C LEU A 21 7.36 -4.15 6.00
N ASP A 22 8.66 -4.16 5.70
CA ASP A 22 9.67 -3.46 6.50
C ASP A 22 9.43 -1.94 6.52
N LEU A 23 9.09 -1.35 5.37
CA LEU A 23 8.74 0.08 5.28
C LEU A 23 7.48 0.40 6.10
N VAL A 24 6.44 -0.44 6.02
CA VAL A 24 5.21 -0.27 6.81
C VAL A 24 5.51 -0.34 8.31
N GLN A 25 6.39 -1.26 8.73
CA GLN A 25 6.82 -1.38 10.12
C GLN A 25 7.54 -0.11 10.59
N GLN A 26 8.52 0.38 9.83
CA GLN A 26 9.24 1.63 10.13
C GLN A 26 8.30 2.84 10.20
N GLY A 27 7.41 3.00 9.21
CA GLY A 27 6.43 4.09 9.20
C GLY A 27 5.45 4.02 10.39
N SER A 28 5.15 2.81 10.89
CA SER A 28 4.35 2.63 12.11
C SER A 28 5.09 3.14 13.34
N HIS A 29 6.39 2.89 13.45
CA HIS A 29 7.22 3.41 14.55
C HIS A 29 7.30 4.95 14.53
N TYR A 30 7.37 5.56 13.34
CA TYR A 30 7.37 7.02 13.17
C TYR A 30 5.99 7.67 13.20
N ARG A 31 4.91 6.89 13.39
CA ARG A 31 3.52 7.37 13.41
C ARG A 31 3.08 8.05 12.11
N GLN A 32 3.69 7.68 10.99
CA GLN A 32 3.38 8.21 9.65
C GLN A 32 2.32 7.38 8.92
N ILE A 33 2.06 6.14 9.35
CA ILE A 33 1.10 5.24 8.69
C ILE A 33 -0.35 5.61 9.00
N LYS A 34 -1.19 5.58 7.96
CA LYS A 34 -2.65 5.57 8.06
C LYS A 34 -3.17 4.21 7.60
N LYS A 35 -4.01 3.58 8.43
CA LYS A 35 -4.51 2.21 8.20
C LYS A 35 -6.00 2.23 7.87
N GLY A 36 -6.42 1.33 6.98
CA GLY A 36 -7.81 1.16 6.57
C GLY A 36 -8.19 1.98 5.34
N ALA A 37 -9.18 1.48 4.59
CA ALA A 37 -9.59 2.03 3.29
C ALA A 37 -10.00 3.51 3.36
N ASN A 38 -10.76 3.92 4.37
CA ASN A 38 -11.25 5.30 4.50
C ASN A 38 -10.14 6.31 4.79
N GLU A 39 -9.12 5.95 5.57
CA GLU A 39 -8.02 6.86 5.87
C GLU A 39 -7.02 6.92 4.70
N ALA A 40 -6.86 5.82 3.95
CA ALA A 40 -6.10 5.82 2.70
C ALA A 40 -6.73 6.77 1.67
N THR A 41 -8.04 6.69 1.42
CA THR A 41 -8.72 7.60 0.49
C THR A 41 -8.69 9.05 0.97
N LYS A 42 -8.84 9.29 2.26
CA LYS A 42 -8.75 10.64 2.86
C LYS A 42 -7.37 11.28 2.69
N THR A 43 -6.29 10.52 2.87
CA THR A 43 -4.92 11.05 2.68
C THR A 43 -4.57 11.25 1.22
N LEU A 44 -5.04 10.37 0.34
CA LEU A 44 -4.95 10.54 -1.10
C LEU A 44 -5.65 11.84 -1.56
N ASN A 45 -6.92 12.05 -1.15
CA ASN A 45 -7.69 13.24 -1.51
C ASN A 45 -7.10 14.55 -0.95
N ARG A 46 -6.29 14.47 0.11
CA ARG A 46 -5.57 15.60 0.70
C ARG A 46 -4.20 15.85 0.06
N GLY A 47 -3.75 14.98 -0.84
CA GLY A 47 -2.46 15.11 -1.51
C GLY A 47 -1.25 14.90 -0.59
N VAL A 48 -1.41 14.16 0.52
CA VAL A 48 -0.32 13.90 1.49
C VAL A 48 0.14 12.45 1.51
N SER A 49 -0.52 11.55 0.77
CA SER A 49 -0.10 10.15 0.65
C SER A 49 0.99 10.04 -0.41
N GLU A 50 2.14 9.51 -0.01
CA GLU A 50 3.26 9.22 -0.92
C GLU A 50 3.14 7.81 -1.54
N ILE A 51 2.58 6.87 -0.79
CA ILE A 51 2.36 5.48 -1.21
C ILE A 51 1.07 4.94 -0.58
N VAL A 52 0.30 4.17 -1.36
CA VAL A 52 -0.88 3.42 -0.90
C VAL A 52 -0.64 1.94 -1.17
N ILE A 53 -0.78 1.12 -0.13
CA ILE A 53 -0.61 -0.33 -0.20
C ILE A 53 -1.99 -0.97 0.00
N LEU A 54 -2.36 -1.88 -0.90
CA LEU A 54 -3.64 -2.60 -0.90
C LEU A 54 -3.38 -4.09 -0.60
N ALA A 55 -4.34 -4.73 0.05
CA ALA A 55 -4.33 -6.16 0.41
C ALA A 55 -5.61 -6.83 -0.08
#